data_AF-R0L7P3-F1
#
_entry.id   AF-R0L7P3-F1
#
_cell.length_a   1.000
_cell.length_b   1.000
_cell.length_c   1.000
_cell.angle_alpha   90.00
_cell.angle_beta   90.00
_cell.angle_gamma   90.00
#
_symmetry.space_group_name_H-M   'P 1'
#
loop_
_entity.id
_entity.type
_entity.pdbx_description
1 polymer ?
#
loop_
_entity_poly.entity_id
_entity_poly.type
_entity_poly.pdbx_seq_one_letter_code
_entity_poly.pdbx_strand_id
1 'polypeptide(L)'
;LKMKPPVVTAVLVVLVQVSHGFPALYHRGWWRLLREGDDCGKCELALCSEPKDCPAGTVLDRCGCCPECGNVEGQICDLDQGNHFYGQCGDNLECRLDADEARFGEVPEPQCVCKSQESICGPEGKTYENICQFNKAYATKRNISMKHKGPCESAPVISMPPQDVQNFTGNDVIFGCEVSAYPMPHLEWKKKGNKMFLPGDDAHISVQARGGPQKYGVTGWLQIQGLKKSDEGIYICHTKNKYGATYASARLKVIDG
;
A
#
# COMPACT_ATOMS: atom_id res chain seq x y z
N LEU A 1 42.36 73.99 48.26
CA LEU A 1 41.58 73.13 47.34
C LEU A 1 42.33 73.10 46.00
N LYS A 2 43.08 72.02 45.74
CA LYS A 2 43.98 71.88 44.58
C LYS A 2 43.22 71.16 43.47
N MET A 3 42.86 71.87 42.39
CA MET A 3 42.40 71.25 41.14
C MET A 3 43.61 70.70 40.39
N LYS A 4 43.65 69.38 40.15
CA LYS A 4 44.64 68.72 39.30
C LYS A 4 44.06 68.52 37.89
N PRO A 5 44.88 68.66 36.83
CA PRO A 5 44.45 68.54 35.44
C PRO A 5 44.09 67.09 35.04
N PRO A 6 43.32 66.88 33.96
CA PRO A 6 42.90 65.55 33.57
C PRO A 6 44.10 64.74 33.05
N VAL A 7 44.24 63.53 33.58
CA VAL A 7 45.23 62.55 33.17
C VAL A 7 44.76 61.94 31.86
N VAL A 8 45.46 62.23 30.77
CA VAL A 8 45.35 61.47 29.52
C VAL A 8 46.31 60.28 29.64
N THR A 9 45.78 59.13 30.03
CA THR A 9 46.54 57.89 30.03
C THR A 9 46.59 57.36 28.60
N ALA A 10 47.72 57.55 27.92
CA ALA A 10 47.99 56.88 26.66
C ALA A 10 48.10 55.36 26.92
N VAL A 11 47.10 54.60 26.53
CA VAL A 11 47.17 53.13 26.54
C VAL A 11 48.00 52.72 25.33
N LEU A 12 49.26 52.37 25.57
CA LEU A 12 50.11 51.67 24.61
C LEU A 12 49.48 50.29 24.36
N VAL A 13 48.72 50.17 23.28
CA VAL A 13 48.29 48.86 22.76
C VAL A 13 49.51 48.19 22.17
N VAL A 14 50.17 47.35 22.95
CA VAL A 14 51.14 46.39 22.43
C VAL A 14 50.35 45.44 21.52
N LEU A 15 50.48 45.61 20.21
CA LEU A 15 50.06 44.61 19.23
C LEU A 15 50.92 43.37 19.43
N VAL A 16 50.54 42.52 20.37
CA VAL A 16 50.98 41.13 20.34
C VAL A 16 50.27 40.52 19.14
N GLN A 17 51.03 40.31 18.06
CA GLN A 17 50.61 39.42 16.98
C GLN A 17 50.48 38.03 17.60
N VAL A 18 49.32 37.72 18.16
CA VAL A 18 48.98 36.33 18.42
C VAL A 18 48.63 35.76 17.07
N SER A 19 49.64 35.18 16.42
CA SER A 19 49.46 34.23 15.33
C SER A 19 48.71 33.01 15.89
N HIS A 20 47.42 33.17 16.15
CA HIS A 20 46.50 32.05 16.16
C HIS A 20 46.42 31.60 14.71
N GLY A 21 47.30 30.65 14.37
CA GLY A 21 47.04 29.76 13.25
C GLY A 21 45.71 29.09 13.54
N PHE A 22 44.63 29.65 13.00
CA PHE A 22 43.38 28.93 12.88
C PHE A 22 43.70 27.64 12.12
N PRO A 23 43.39 26.46 12.66
CA PRO A 23 43.69 25.21 11.98
C PRO A 23 43.07 25.27 10.58
N ALA A 24 43.89 25.05 9.55
CA ALA A 24 43.50 25.01 8.14
C ALA A 24 42.48 23.89 7.79
N LEU A 25 41.86 23.28 8.80
CA LEU A 25 40.92 22.18 8.72
C LEU A 25 39.46 22.64 8.66
N TYR A 26 39.13 23.85 9.13
CA TYR A 26 37.74 24.33 9.12
C TYR A 26 37.32 25.03 7.82
N HIS A 27 38.27 25.48 6.99
CA HIS A 27 37.94 25.98 5.65
C HIS A 27 37.72 24.85 4.64
N ARG A 28 38.31 23.66 4.83
CA ARG A 28 38.17 22.55 3.86
C ARG A 28 36.82 21.84 3.90
N GLY A 29 36.07 21.93 5.00
CA GLY A 29 34.74 21.30 5.11
C GLY A 29 33.68 22.03 4.29
N TRP A 30 33.64 23.35 4.38
CA TRP A 30 32.65 24.17 3.66
C TRP A 30 33.03 24.36 2.19
N TRP A 31 34.33 24.41 1.88
CA TRP A 31 34.80 24.37 0.50
C TRP A 31 34.61 23.00 -0.18
N ARG A 32 34.39 21.90 0.56
CA ARG A 32 33.91 20.64 -0.04
C ARG A 32 32.43 20.73 -0.41
N LEU A 33 31.61 21.21 0.52
CA LEU A 33 30.18 21.49 0.29
C LEU A 33 29.92 22.57 -0.79
N LEU A 34 30.90 23.42 -1.11
CA LEU A 34 30.84 24.44 -2.17
C LEU A 34 31.67 24.12 -3.43
N ARG A 35 32.39 22.99 -3.49
CA ARG A 35 33.12 22.55 -4.71
C ARG A 35 32.52 21.35 -5.41
N GLU A 36 31.67 20.58 -4.77
CA GLU A 36 30.90 19.51 -5.41
C GLU A 36 29.49 20.02 -5.72
N GLY A 37 29.44 21.14 -6.45
CA GLY A 37 28.52 21.19 -7.57
C GLY A 37 29.06 20.18 -8.57
N ASP A 38 28.63 18.92 -8.44
CA ASP A 38 28.93 17.86 -9.42
C ASP A 38 28.23 18.24 -10.72
N ASP A 39 28.86 19.11 -11.50
CA ASP A 39 28.43 19.38 -12.85
C ASP A 39 28.74 18.12 -13.64
N CYS A 40 27.68 17.39 -13.98
CA CYS A 40 27.79 16.17 -14.75
C CYS A 40 28.56 16.45 -16.04
N GLY A 41 29.58 15.62 -16.30
CA GLY A 41 30.34 15.70 -17.54
C GLY A 41 29.47 15.37 -18.77
N LYS A 42 30.07 15.43 -19.96
CA LYS A 42 29.39 14.95 -21.17
C LYS A 42 29.06 13.47 -21.02
N CYS A 43 27.84 13.09 -21.39
CA CYS A 43 27.43 11.70 -21.35
C CYS A 43 28.15 10.86 -22.43
N GLU A 44 28.94 9.89 -22.00
CA GLU A 44 29.65 8.95 -22.87
C GLU A 44 29.10 7.53 -22.67
N LEU A 45 28.03 7.19 -23.41
CA LEU A 45 27.31 5.92 -23.31
C LEU A 45 28.20 4.68 -23.44
N ALA A 46 29.29 4.76 -24.20
CA ALA A 46 30.22 3.65 -24.40
C ALA A 46 30.98 3.24 -23.12
N LEU A 47 31.04 4.11 -22.12
CA LEU A 47 31.65 3.84 -20.82
C LEU A 47 30.67 3.25 -19.80
N CYS A 48 29.37 3.27 -20.12
CA CYS A 48 28.35 2.78 -19.21
C CYS A 48 28.37 1.26 -19.11
N SER A 49 28.16 0.76 -17.89
CA SER A 49 27.91 -0.67 -17.67
C SER A 49 26.46 -0.99 -17.99
N GLU A 50 26.20 -2.12 -18.63
CA GLU A 50 24.83 -2.59 -18.85
C GLU A 50 24.35 -3.38 -17.62
N PRO A 51 23.36 -2.87 -16.88
CA PRO A 51 22.86 -3.57 -15.71
C PRO A 51 22.08 -4.82 -16.14
N LYS A 52 22.22 -5.90 -15.36
CA LYS A 52 21.53 -7.17 -15.58
C LYS A 52 20.56 -7.41 -14.44
N ASP A 53 19.44 -8.04 -14.77
CA ASP A 53 18.41 -8.43 -13.79
C ASP A 53 17.86 -7.24 -13.00
N CYS A 54 17.28 -6.27 -13.70
CA CYS A 54 16.61 -5.13 -13.10
C CYS A 54 15.09 -5.40 -12.99
N PRO A 55 14.54 -5.75 -11.80
CA PRO A 55 13.17 -6.24 -11.71
C PRO A 55 12.10 -5.17 -11.94
N ALA A 56 12.47 -3.91 -11.74
CA ALA A 56 11.65 -2.75 -12.07
C ALA A 56 12.16 -2.00 -13.31
N GLY A 57 12.92 -2.66 -14.19
CA GLY A 57 13.50 -1.99 -15.35
C GLY A 57 14.67 -1.05 -14.98
N THR A 58 15.09 -0.25 -15.94
CA THR A 58 16.27 0.61 -15.82
C THR A 58 15.90 2.08 -15.72
N VAL A 59 16.51 2.78 -14.79
CA VAL A 59 16.50 4.24 -14.67
C VAL A 59 17.84 4.79 -15.14
N LEU A 60 17.95 6.12 -15.25
CA LEU A 60 19.24 6.75 -15.53
C LEU A 60 19.90 7.13 -14.21
N ASP A 61 21.24 7.12 -14.22
CA ASP A 61 22.07 7.60 -13.13
C ASP A 61 21.77 9.08 -12.77
N ARG A 62 22.44 9.58 -11.73
CA ARG A 62 22.36 10.98 -11.31
C ARG A 62 22.58 11.99 -12.43
N CYS A 63 23.40 11.64 -13.41
CA CYS A 63 23.74 12.51 -14.53
C CYS A 63 22.80 12.37 -15.73
N GLY A 64 21.77 11.50 -15.63
CA GLY A 64 20.88 11.21 -16.73
C GLY A 64 21.57 10.51 -17.90
N CYS A 65 22.68 9.79 -17.65
CA CYS A 65 23.53 9.23 -18.69
C CYS A 65 23.50 7.70 -18.70
N CYS A 66 24.11 7.05 -17.69
CA CYS A 66 24.23 5.61 -17.68
C CYS A 66 22.98 4.94 -17.13
N PRO A 67 22.57 3.78 -17.68
CA PRO A 67 21.46 3.02 -17.14
C PRO A 67 21.84 2.32 -15.83
N GLU A 68 20.97 2.41 -14.84
CA GLU A 68 21.05 1.71 -13.56
C GLU A 68 19.73 0.97 -13.29
N CYS A 69 19.73 -0.03 -12.42
CA CYS A 69 18.47 -0.67 -12.04
C CYS A 69 17.62 0.29 -11.19
N GLY A 70 16.36 0.45 -11.56
CA GLY A 70 15.41 1.22 -10.76
C GLY A 70 15.00 0.47 -9.50
N ASN A 71 14.70 1.23 -8.44
CA ASN A 71 14.17 0.69 -7.19
C ASN A 71 12.81 0.01 -7.41
N VAL A 72 12.60 -1.13 -6.76
CA VAL A 72 11.35 -1.90 -6.81
C VAL A 72 10.33 -1.38 -5.79
N GLU A 73 9.07 -1.81 -5.93
CA GLU A 73 8.00 -1.49 -4.99
C GLU A 73 8.41 -1.77 -3.53
N GLY A 74 8.19 -0.78 -2.65
CA GLY A 74 8.52 -0.80 -1.21
C GLY A 74 9.95 -0.38 -0.85
N GLN A 75 10.84 -0.17 -1.81
CA GLN A 75 12.18 0.37 -1.53
C GLN A 75 12.15 1.88 -1.33
N ILE A 76 13.05 2.38 -0.48
CA ILE A 76 13.25 3.81 -0.25
C ILE A 76 13.73 4.46 -1.56
N CYS A 77 13.32 5.70 -1.82
CA CYS A 77 13.65 6.43 -3.04
C CYS A 77 13.82 7.92 -2.78
N ASP A 78 14.49 8.61 -3.71
CA ASP A 78 14.61 10.06 -3.63
C ASP A 78 13.36 10.74 -4.26
N LEU A 79 12.69 11.63 -3.51
CA LEU A 79 11.48 12.34 -3.97
C LEU A 79 11.77 13.38 -5.06
N ASP A 80 12.92 14.03 -4.93
CA ASP A 80 13.38 15.06 -5.85
C ASP A 80 14.57 14.54 -6.65
N GLN A 81 14.66 14.92 -7.92
CA GLN A 81 15.78 14.58 -8.80
C GLN A 81 17.11 15.22 -8.40
N GLY A 82 17.17 15.99 -7.31
CA GLY A 82 18.39 16.63 -6.81
C GLY A 82 19.12 15.83 -5.73
N ASN A 83 18.42 14.90 -5.08
CA ASN A 83 19.01 13.94 -4.14
C ASN A 83 19.13 12.58 -4.83
N HIS A 84 20.26 11.90 -4.65
CA HIS A 84 20.56 10.62 -5.29
C HIS A 84 21.09 9.60 -4.28
N PHE A 85 20.66 9.69 -3.02
CA PHE A 85 21.17 8.83 -1.98
C PHE A 85 20.51 7.46 -2.02
N TYR A 86 19.20 7.40 -2.29
CA TYR A 86 18.43 6.17 -2.31
C TYR A 86 18.12 5.67 -3.72
N GLY A 87 18.19 6.53 -4.74
CA GLY A 87 17.95 6.21 -6.14
C GLY A 87 16.51 6.45 -6.59
N GLN A 88 16.28 6.24 -7.89
CA GLN A 88 14.99 6.44 -8.54
C GLN A 88 14.17 5.15 -8.58
N CYS A 89 12.85 5.30 -8.49
CA CYS A 89 11.92 4.20 -8.73
C CYS A 89 11.91 3.79 -10.20
N GLY A 90 11.81 2.47 -10.44
CA GLY A 90 11.76 1.93 -11.78
C GLY A 90 10.40 2.12 -12.51
N ASP A 91 10.22 1.34 -13.56
CA ASP A 91 9.07 1.38 -14.45
C ASP A 91 7.75 1.16 -13.70
N ASN A 92 6.78 2.01 -13.99
CA ASN A 92 5.44 2.01 -13.38
C ASN A 92 5.42 2.28 -11.86
N LEU A 93 6.51 2.76 -11.29
CA LEU A 93 6.60 3.14 -9.88
C LEU A 93 6.72 4.66 -9.74
N GLU A 94 6.25 5.17 -8.61
CA GLU A 94 6.39 6.57 -8.21
C GLU A 94 6.89 6.64 -6.77
N CYS A 95 7.84 7.55 -6.51
CA CYS A 95 8.34 7.78 -5.17
C CYS A 95 7.34 8.61 -4.37
N ARG A 96 6.83 8.06 -3.27
CA ARG A 96 5.81 8.73 -2.44
C ARG A 96 6.18 8.67 -0.96
N LEU A 97 5.86 9.74 -0.23
CA LEU A 97 5.86 9.76 1.23
C LEU A 97 4.48 9.33 1.72
N ASP A 98 4.42 8.28 2.54
CA ASP A 98 3.22 7.97 3.31
C ASP A 98 3.26 8.76 4.63
N ALA A 99 2.49 9.85 4.67
CA ALA A 99 2.40 10.71 5.85
C ALA A 99 1.42 10.16 6.91
N ASP A 100 0.59 9.18 6.55
CA ASP A 100 -0.46 8.64 7.42
C ASP A 100 0.11 7.59 8.40
N GLU A 101 1.27 7.01 8.09
CA GLU A 101 2.01 6.08 8.96
C GLU A 101 2.93 6.77 9.99
N ALA A 102 3.02 8.10 9.96
CA ALA A 102 3.86 8.86 10.88
C ALA A 102 3.34 8.75 12.32
N ARG A 103 3.89 7.80 13.08
CA ARG A 103 3.74 7.77 14.54
C ARG A 103 4.46 8.99 15.12
N PHE A 104 3.97 9.49 16.26
CA PHE A 104 4.55 10.65 16.96
C PHE A 104 6.07 10.50 17.12
N GLY A 105 6.84 11.26 16.32
CA GLY A 105 8.31 11.34 16.40
C GLY A 105 9.09 10.59 15.31
N GLU A 106 8.44 9.84 14.42
CA GLU A 106 9.10 9.19 13.28
C GLU A 106 9.00 10.07 12.03
N VAL A 107 10.12 10.22 11.30
CA VAL A 107 10.14 10.87 9.99
C VAL A 107 9.89 9.80 8.94
N PRO A 108 8.76 9.84 8.20
CA PRO A 108 8.45 8.81 7.22
C PRO A 108 9.46 8.83 6.07
N GLU A 109 9.96 7.66 5.70
CA GLU A 109 10.87 7.51 4.56
C GLU A 109 10.07 7.33 3.27
N PRO A 110 10.41 8.05 2.19
CA PRO A 110 9.72 7.93 0.92
C PRO A 110 10.00 6.59 0.25
N GLN A 111 8.98 5.93 -0.28
CA GLN A 111 9.08 4.61 -0.90
C GLN A 111 8.50 4.57 -2.30
N CYS A 112 9.00 3.64 -3.13
CA CYS A 112 8.45 3.36 -4.44
C CYS A 112 7.12 2.64 -4.33
N VAL A 113 6.05 3.26 -4.85
CA VAL A 113 4.70 2.70 -4.87
C VAL A 113 4.25 2.48 -6.31
N CYS A 114 3.58 1.37 -6.60
CA CYS A 114 3.08 1.12 -7.95
C CYS A 114 2.00 2.13 -8.35
N LYS A 115 2.17 2.72 -9.55
CA LYS A 115 1.25 3.73 -10.11
C LYS A 115 -0.16 3.20 -10.35
N SER A 116 -0.31 1.89 -10.53
CA SER A 116 -1.60 1.22 -10.72
C SER A 116 -1.76 0.11 -9.69
N GLN A 117 -2.91 0.08 -9.00
CA GLN A 117 -3.31 -0.99 -8.08
C GLN A 117 -4.28 -1.99 -8.76
N GLU A 118 -4.33 -1.99 -10.09
CA GLU A 118 -5.13 -2.95 -10.85
C GLU A 118 -4.45 -4.32 -10.91
N SER A 119 -5.10 -5.35 -10.38
CA SER A 119 -4.61 -6.73 -10.42
C SER A 119 -4.44 -7.24 -11.85
N ILE A 120 -3.58 -8.25 -12.01
CA ILE A 120 -3.24 -8.83 -13.31
C ILE A 120 -3.27 -10.35 -13.24
N CYS A 121 -3.81 -11.00 -14.27
CA CYS A 121 -3.71 -12.44 -14.43
C CYS A 121 -2.50 -12.80 -15.29
N GLY A 122 -1.52 -13.45 -14.67
CA GLY A 122 -0.33 -13.97 -15.33
C GLY A 122 -0.62 -15.18 -16.23
N PRO A 123 0.32 -15.53 -17.13
CA PRO A 123 0.18 -16.65 -18.07
C PRO A 123 0.05 -18.02 -17.37
N GLU A 124 0.58 -18.15 -16.15
CA GLU A 124 0.53 -19.34 -15.31
C GLU A 124 -0.76 -19.44 -14.48
N GLY A 125 -1.71 -18.53 -14.66
CA GLY A 125 -2.94 -18.50 -13.87
C GLY A 125 -2.75 -17.94 -12.46
N LYS A 126 -1.65 -17.23 -12.21
CA LYS A 126 -1.39 -16.52 -10.95
C LYS A 126 -1.89 -15.08 -11.03
N THR A 127 -2.63 -14.66 -10.01
CA THR A 127 -3.00 -13.26 -9.82
C THR A 127 -1.84 -12.49 -9.20
N TYR A 128 -1.50 -11.36 -9.79
CA TYR A 128 -0.61 -10.34 -9.25
C TYR A 128 -1.43 -9.15 -8.78
N GLU A 129 -1.05 -8.52 -7.66
CA GLU A 129 -1.81 -7.41 -7.09
C GLU A 129 -1.80 -6.18 -8.00
N ASN A 130 -0.68 -5.98 -8.71
CA ASN A 130 -0.47 -4.89 -9.65
C ASN A 130 0.57 -5.23 -10.74
N ILE A 131 0.78 -4.29 -11.67
CA ILE A 131 1.75 -4.44 -12.77
C ILE A 131 3.21 -4.51 -12.30
N CYS A 132 3.55 -3.84 -11.21
CA CYS A 132 4.92 -3.80 -10.69
C CYS A 132 5.35 -5.17 -10.15
N GLN A 133 4.46 -5.88 -9.45
CA GLN A 133 4.70 -7.26 -9.02
C GLN A 133 4.80 -8.24 -10.19
N PHE A 134 3.96 -8.05 -11.23
CA PHE A 134 4.03 -8.86 -12.45
C PHE A 134 5.38 -8.68 -13.14
N ASN A 135 5.81 -7.43 -13.40
CA ASN A 135 7.09 -7.13 -14.04
C ASN A 135 8.26 -7.69 -13.23
N LYS A 136 8.24 -7.52 -11.90
CA LYS A 136 9.26 -8.07 -11.00
C LYS A 136 9.41 -9.59 -11.14
N ALA A 137 8.29 -10.33 -11.21
CA ALA A 137 8.32 -11.79 -11.34
C ALA A 137 8.80 -12.27 -12.72
N TYR A 138 8.71 -11.42 -13.73
CA TYR A 138 9.00 -11.73 -15.13
C TYR A 138 10.20 -10.98 -15.71
N ALA A 139 10.95 -10.24 -14.89
CA ALA A 139 12.02 -9.35 -15.32
C ALA A 139 13.12 -10.01 -16.17
N THR A 140 13.46 -11.25 -15.86
CA THR A 140 14.47 -12.03 -16.60
C THR A 140 13.90 -12.83 -17.77
N LYS A 141 12.57 -12.90 -17.89
CA LYS A 141 11.90 -13.71 -18.92
C LYS A 141 11.56 -12.84 -20.12
N ARG A 142 11.88 -13.34 -21.32
CA ARG A 142 11.57 -12.66 -22.59
C ARG A 142 10.24 -13.17 -23.16
N ASN A 143 9.55 -12.31 -23.92
CA ASN A 143 8.31 -12.63 -24.65
C ASN A 143 7.16 -13.13 -23.77
N ILE A 144 7.03 -12.58 -22.56
CA ILE A 144 5.89 -12.87 -21.69
C ILE A 144 4.88 -11.74 -21.77
N SER A 145 3.63 -12.09 -22.00
CA SER A 145 2.48 -11.19 -21.90
C SER A 145 1.53 -11.68 -20.83
N MET A 146 0.96 -10.75 -20.06
CA MET A 146 -0.19 -11.02 -19.20
C MET A 146 -1.36 -11.58 -20.01
N LYS A 147 -2.19 -12.42 -19.39
CA LYS A 147 -3.36 -12.99 -20.05
C LYS A 147 -4.48 -11.94 -20.19
N HIS A 148 -4.80 -11.25 -19.11
CA HIS A 148 -5.72 -10.12 -19.08
C HIS A 148 -5.53 -9.29 -17.81
N LYS A 149 -6.11 -8.08 -17.82
CA LYS A 149 -6.25 -7.23 -16.63
C LYS A 149 -7.31 -7.80 -15.69
N GLY A 150 -7.15 -7.56 -14.40
CA GLY A 150 -7.95 -8.17 -13.33
C GLY A 150 -7.32 -9.47 -12.81
N PRO A 151 -7.83 -9.99 -11.69
CA PRO A 151 -7.37 -11.24 -11.10
C PRO A 151 -7.68 -12.41 -12.01
N CYS A 152 -6.94 -13.49 -11.86
CA CYS A 152 -7.27 -14.73 -12.52
C CYS A 152 -8.63 -15.26 -12.05
N GLU A 153 -9.33 -15.88 -13.01
CA GLU A 153 -10.63 -16.47 -12.79
C GLU A 153 -10.60 -17.58 -11.74
N SER A 154 -11.54 -17.56 -10.80
CA SER A 154 -11.56 -18.43 -9.63
C SER A 154 -12.98 -18.74 -9.15
N ALA A 155 -13.14 -19.90 -8.50
CA ALA A 155 -14.37 -20.22 -7.78
C ALA A 155 -14.54 -19.31 -6.55
N PRO A 156 -15.77 -19.12 -6.05
CA PRO A 156 -16.00 -18.22 -4.93
C PRO A 156 -15.37 -18.76 -3.64
N VAL A 157 -14.76 -17.85 -2.87
CA VAL A 157 -14.14 -18.14 -1.57
C VAL A 157 -14.77 -17.23 -0.53
N ILE A 158 -15.31 -17.82 0.54
CA ILE A 158 -15.88 -17.06 1.66
C ILE A 158 -14.72 -16.59 2.54
N SER A 159 -14.46 -15.28 2.53
CA SER A 159 -13.43 -14.65 3.35
C SER A 159 -13.93 -14.39 4.77
N MET A 160 -15.21 -14.03 4.93
CA MET A 160 -15.84 -13.84 6.23
C MET A 160 -17.17 -14.62 6.29
N PRO A 161 -17.22 -15.78 6.97
CA PRO A 161 -18.45 -16.53 7.12
C PRO A 161 -19.37 -15.88 8.18
N PRO A 162 -20.69 -16.10 8.09
CA PRO A 162 -21.60 -15.68 9.15
C PRO A 162 -21.29 -16.39 10.46
N GLN A 163 -21.57 -15.69 11.56
CA GLN A 163 -21.29 -16.16 12.92
C GLN A 163 -22.59 -16.56 13.62
N ASP A 164 -22.48 -17.55 14.50
CA ASP A 164 -23.60 -17.99 15.35
C ASP A 164 -24.06 -16.84 16.26
N VAL A 165 -25.38 -16.71 16.42
CA VAL A 165 -26.00 -15.66 17.26
C VAL A 165 -27.01 -16.28 18.21
N GLN A 166 -27.01 -15.81 19.46
CA GLN A 166 -28.05 -16.05 20.44
C GLN A 166 -28.66 -14.73 20.87
N ASN A 167 -29.99 -14.60 20.76
CA ASN A 167 -30.69 -13.36 21.12
C ASN A 167 -32.12 -13.64 21.61
N PHE A 168 -32.79 -12.64 22.18
CA PHE A 168 -34.15 -12.75 22.71
C PHE A 168 -35.22 -12.46 21.65
N THR A 169 -36.43 -12.96 21.87
CA THR A 169 -37.61 -12.63 21.07
C THR A 169 -37.84 -11.12 21.01
N GLY A 170 -38.23 -10.61 19.84
CA GLY A 170 -38.47 -9.18 19.60
C GLY A 170 -37.23 -8.37 19.22
N ASN A 171 -36.01 -8.88 19.45
CA ASN A 171 -34.79 -8.22 19.00
C ASN A 171 -34.55 -8.43 17.50
N ASP A 172 -33.68 -7.62 16.91
CA ASP A 172 -33.25 -7.77 15.53
C ASP A 172 -31.89 -8.50 15.45
N VAL A 173 -31.65 -9.20 14.34
CA VAL A 173 -30.35 -9.83 14.06
C VAL A 173 -29.94 -9.62 12.61
N ILE A 174 -28.62 -9.52 12.39
CA ILE A 174 -28.01 -9.42 11.06
C ILE A 174 -26.90 -10.46 10.95
N PHE A 175 -26.94 -11.28 9.91
CA PHE A 175 -25.84 -12.15 9.49
C PHE A 175 -25.09 -11.50 8.33
N GLY A 176 -23.76 -11.50 8.38
CA GLY A 176 -22.88 -11.05 7.30
C GLY A 176 -22.16 -12.21 6.63
N CYS A 177 -21.93 -12.12 5.32
CA CYS A 177 -21.15 -13.09 4.56
C CYS A 177 -20.34 -12.36 3.49
N GLU A 178 -19.01 -12.39 3.57
CA GLU A 178 -18.12 -11.79 2.57
C GLU A 178 -17.49 -12.88 1.71
N VAL A 179 -17.52 -12.66 0.40
CA VAL A 179 -17.08 -13.62 -0.60
C VAL A 179 -16.26 -12.92 -1.67
N SER A 180 -15.12 -13.50 -2.02
CA SER A 180 -14.26 -13.03 -3.11
C SER A 180 -14.25 -14.06 -4.25
N ALA A 181 -14.43 -13.60 -5.49
CA ALA A 181 -14.33 -14.43 -6.69
C ALA A 181 -14.12 -13.57 -7.94
N TYR A 182 -13.56 -14.17 -8.99
CA TYR A 182 -13.55 -13.54 -10.31
C TYR A 182 -14.05 -14.51 -11.39
N PRO A 183 -15.10 -14.17 -12.16
CA PRO A 183 -15.99 -13.01 -12.01
C PRO A 183 -16.79 -13.00 -10.68
N MET A 184 -17.38 -11.84 -10.36
CA MET A 184 -18.22 -11.64 -9.17
C MET A 184 -19.28 -12.76 -9.05
N PRO A 185 -19.45 -13.38 -7.87
CA PRO A 185 -20.40 -14.46 -7.69
C PRO A 185 -21.81 -13.95 -7.36
N HIS A 186 -22.81 -14.77 -7.62
CA HIS A 186 -24.17 -14.59 -7.11
C HIS A 186 -24.23 -15.09 -5.67
N LEU A 187 -24.80 -14.29 -4.76
CA LEU A 187 -24.90 -14.58 -3.32
C LEU A 187 -26.37 -14.65 -2.91
N GLU A 188 -26.75 -15.77 -2.29
CA GLU A 188 -28.11 -16.04 -1.85
C GLU A 188 -28.13 -16.57 -0.42
N TRP A 189 -29.20 -16.30 0.31
CA TRP A 189 -29.42 -16.83 1.65
C TRP A 189 -30.53 -17.85 1.66
N LYS A 190 -30.38 -18.89 2.49
CA LYS A 190 -31.45 -19.86 2.74
C LYS A 190 -31.46 -20.30 4.20
N LYS A 191 -32.63 -20.61 4.73
CA LYS A 191 -32.77 -21.32 5.99
C LYS A 191 -32.69 -22.83 5.74
N LYS A 192 -31.87 -23.56 6.50
CA LYS A 192 -31.73 -25.02 6.37
C LYS A 192 -33.08 -25.70 6.55
N GLY A 193 -33.47 -26.54 5.59
CA GLY A 193 -34.77 -27.23 5.57
C GLY A 193 -35.83 -26.53 4.71
N ASN A 194 -35.64 -25.26 4.38
CA ASN A 194 -36.52 -24.55 3.44
C ASN A 194 -36.10 -24.82 2.00
N LYS A 195 -37.10 -24.97 1.11
CA LYS A 195 -36.87 -25.13 -0.33
C LYS A 195 -36.59 -23.81 -1.05
N MET A 196 -37.12 -22.71 -0.52
CA MET A 196 -37.01 -21.38 -1.11
C MET A 196 -35.85 -20.59 -0.49
N PHE A 197 -35.20 -19.75 -1.29
CA PHE A 197 -34.23 -18.76 -0.82
C PHE A 197 -34.94 -17.60 -0.09
N LEU A 198 -34.23 -16.96 0.83
CA LEU A 198 -34.68 -15.78 1.56
C LEU A 198 -34.58 -14.54 0.66
N PRO A 199 -35.45 -13.52 0.85
CA PRO A 199 -36.45 -13.40 1.92
C PRO A 199 -37.73 -14.21 1.71
N GLY A 200 -37.98 -14.74 0.50
CA GLY A 200 -39.24 -15.41 0.19
C GLY A 200 -40.43 -14.44 0.33
N ASP A 201 -41.52 -14.90 0.95
CA ASP A 201 -42.74 -14.11 1.22
C ASP A 201 -42.77 -13.52 2.65
N ASP A 202 -41.65 -13.57 3.38
CA ASP A 202 -41.62 -13.15 4.78
C ASP A 202 -41.23 -11.68 4.96
N ALA A 203 -42.20 -10.86 5.35
CA ALA A 203 -42.05 -9.41 5.43
C ALA A 203 -41.06 -8.93 6.51
N HIS A 204 -40.75 -9.74 7.52
CA HIS A 204 -39.76 -9.37 8.56
C HIS A 204 -38.33 -9.84 8.24
N ILE A 205 -38.12 -10.53 7.11
CA ILE A 205 -36.79 -10.93 6.63
C ILE A 205 -36.41 -10.06 5.44
N SER A 206 -35.17 -9.57 5.42
CA SER A 206 -34.61 -8.87 4.27
C SER A 206 -33.20 -9.35 3.96
N VAL A 207 -32.88 -9.39 2.67
CA VAL A 207 -31.56 -9.78 2.15
C VAL A 207 -31.03 -8.66 1.27
N GLN A 208 -29.78 -8.28 1.48
CA GLN A 208 -29.07 -7.31 0.64
C GLN A 208 -27.70 -7.89 0.26
N ALA A 209 -27.26 -7.64 -0.96
CA ALA A 209 -25.91 -7.92 -1.40
C ALA A 209 -25.34 -6.70 -2.11
N ARG A 210 -24.13 -6.29 -1.76
CA ARG A 210 -23.40 -5.18 -2.40
C ARG A 210 -21.95 -5.57 -2.66
N GLY A 211 -21.24 -4.77 -3.45
CA GLY A 211 -19.79 -4.90 -3.59
C GLY A 211 -19.12 -4.92 -2.21
N GLY A 212 -18.19 -5.86 -2.02
CA GLY A 212 -17.48 -6.04 -0.77
C GLY A 212 -16.37 -5.01 -0.57
N PRO A 213 -15.62 -5.09 0.55
CA PRO A 213 -14.50 -4.19 0.83
C PRO A 213 -13.37 -4.31 -0.21
N GLN A 214 -13.28 -5.44 -0.91
CA GLN A 214 -12.34 -5.67 -2.01
C GLN A 214 -13.04 -5.49 -3.37
N LYS A 215 -12.31 -5.00 -4.39
CA LYS A 215 -12.83 -4.69 -5.74
C LYS A 215 -13.57 -5.84 -6.43
N TYR A 216 -13.24 -7.10 -6.10
CA TYR A 216 -13.86 -8.31 -6.66
C TYR A 216 -14.56 -9.15 -5.57
N GLY A 217 -14.91 -8.50 -4.46
CA GLY A 217 -15.70 -9.07 -3.37
C GLY A 217 -17.17 -8.72 -3.49
N VAL A 218 -18.02 -9.53 -2.86
CA VAL A 218 -19.42 -9.23 -2.57
C VAL A 218 -19.67 -9.49 -1.08
N THR A 219 -20.36 -8.57 -0.43
CA THR A 219 -20.83 -8.75 0.95
C THR A 219 -22.36 -8.88 0.93
N GLY A 220 -22.85 -9.96 1.52
CA GLY A 220 -24.27 -10.23 1.70
C GLY A 220 -24.68 -10.11 3.15
N TRP A 221 -25.82 -9.46 3.39
CA TRP A 221 -26.45 -9.32 4.70
C TRP A 221 -27.84 -9.93 4.69
N LEU A 222 -28.13 -10.73 5.72
CA LEU A 222 -29.46 -11.23 6.03
C LEU A 222 -29.90 -10.60 7.34
N GLN A 223 -30.97 -9.80 7.31
CA GLN A 223 -31.58 -9.18 8.48
C GLN A 223 -32.92 -9.86 8.79
N ILE A 224 -33.13 -10.17 10.07
CA ILE A 224 -34.41 -10.66 10.59
C ILE A 224 -34.85 -9.68 11.67
N GLN A 225 -36.03 -9.08 11.48
CA GLN A 225 -36.60 -8.09 12.38
C GLN A 225 -37.61 -8.73 13.32
N GLY A 226 -37.58 -8.32 14.60
CA GLY A 226 -38.51 -8.80 15.61
C GLY A 226 -38.50 -10.32 15.74
N LEU A 227 -37.41 -10.88 16.25
CA LEU A 227 -37.15 -12.31 16.33
C LEU A 227 -38.33 -13.08 16.95
N LYS A 228 -38.76 -14.12 16.26
CA LYS A 228 -39.76 -15.09 16.69
C LYS A 228 -39.09 -16.42 17.00
N LYS A 229 -39.70 -17.23 17.86
CA LYS A 229 -39.20 -18.57 18.16
C LYS A 229 -39.10 -19.47 16.90
N SER A 230 -39.98 -19.25 15.92
CA SER A 230 -39.97 -19.89 14.60
C SER A 230 -38.71 -19.59 13.79
N ASP A 231 -38.01 -18.49 14.07
CA ASP A 231 -36.83 -18.06 13.33
C ASP A 231 -35.59 -18.83 13.74
N GLU A 232 -35.62 -19.49 14.90
CA GLU A 232 -34.56 -20.41 15.35
C GLU A 232 -34.22 -21.42 14.23
N GLY A 233 -32.92 -21.63 13.99
CA GLY A 233 -32.48 -22.48 12.91
C GLY A 233 -31.05 -22.22 12.45
N ILE A 234 -30.72 -22.78 11.28
CA ILE A 234 -29.42 -22.60 10.63
C ILE A 234 -29.63 -21.83 9.34
N TYR A 235 -28.93 -20.71 9.19
CA TYR A 235 -28.95 -19.86 8.01
C TYR A 235 -27.68 -20.10 7.20
N ILE A 236 -27.84 -20.24 5.89
CA ILE A 236 -26.77 -20.63 4.97
C ILE A 236 -26.61 -19.51 3.94
N CYS A 237 -25.41 -18.94 3.89
CA CYS A 237 -24.94 -18.13 2.79
C CYS A 237 -24.44 -19.07 1.68
N HIS A 238 -25.06 -19.03 0.51
CA HIS A 238 -24.71 -19.84 -0.64
C HIS A 238 -24.25 -18.93 -1.77
N THR A 239 -23.07 -19.22 -2.33
CA THR A 239 -22.49 -18.39 -3.40
C THR A 239 -22.04 -19.24 -4.57
N LYS A 240 -22.21 -18.70 -5.79
CA LYS A 240 -21.91 -19.42 -7.03
C LYS A 240 -21.45 -18.49 -8.14
N ASN A 241 -20.48 -18.94 -8.93
CA ASN A 241 -20.16 -18.37 -10.23
C ASN A 241 -19.96 -19.50 -11.26
N LYS A 242 -19.45 -19.17 -12.47
CA LYS A 242 -19.21 -20.16 -13.53
C LYS A 242 -18.08 -21.17 -13.22
N TYR A 243 -17.27 -20.93 -12.19
CA TYR A 243 -16.14 -21.77 -11.79
C TYR A 243 -16.41 -22.64 -10.56
N GLY A 244 -17.48 -22.38 -9.81
CA GLY A 244 -17.83 -23.21 -8.67
C GLY A 244 -18.89 -22.59 -7.78
N ALA A 245 -19.15 -23.27 -6.67
CA ALA A 245 -20.04 -22.81 -5.62
C ALA A 245 -19.44 -23.16 -4.25
N THR A 246 -19.73 -22.34 -3.26
CA THR A 246 -19.36 -22.58 -1.86
C THR A 246 -20.45 -22.08 -0.93
N TYR A 247 -20.42 -22.52 0.32
CA TYR A 247 -21.39 -22.11 1.32
C TYR A 247 -20.78 -22.05 2.72
N ALA A 248 -21.34 -21.19 3.55
CA ALA A 248 -21.08 -21.13 4.98
C ALA A 248 -22.41 -20.97 5.73
N SER A 249 -22.42 -21.32 7.00
CA SER A 249 -23.65 -21.32 7.79
C SER A 249 -23.45 -20.83 9.20
N ALA A 250 -24.48 -20.19 9.75
CA ALA A 250 -24.57 -19.78 11.14
C ALA A 250 -25.86 -20.26 11.77
N ARG A 251 -25.81 -20.54 13.07
CA ARG A 251 -26.94 -20.90 13.91
C ARG A 251 -27.53 -19.67 14.59
N LEU A 252 -28.85 -19.53 14.51
CA LEU A 252 -29.61 -18.59 15.33
C LEU A 252 -30.29 -19.35 16.46
N LYS A 253 -30.00 -18.97 17.71
CA LYS A 253 -30.73 -19.40 18.90
C LYS A 253 -31.60 -18.26 19.41
N VAL A 254 -32.90 -18.51 19.58
CA VAL A 254 -33.85 -17.51 20.10
C VAL A 254 -34.24 -17.89 21.52
N ILE A 255 -34.04 -16.98 22.47
CA ILE A 255 -34.47 -17.14 23.87
C ILE A 255 -35.81 -16.43 24.03
N ASP A 256 -36.78 -17.09 24.65
CA ASP A 256 -38.06 -16.45 24.97
C ASP A 256 -37.82 -15.45 26.10
N GLY A 257 -38.25 -14.19 25.88
CA GLY A 257 -38.14 -13.10 26.84
C GLY A 257 -39.27 -13.05 27.87
#